data_AF-A8TP10-F1
#
_entry.id   AF-A8TP10-F1
#
_cell.length_a   1.000
_cell.length_b   1.000
_cell.length_c   1.000
_cell.angle_alpha   90.00
_cell.angle_beta   90.00
_cell.angle_gamma   90.00
#
_symmetry.space_group_name_H-M   'P 1'
#
loop_
_entity.id
_entity.type
_entity.pdbx_description
1 polymer ?
#
loop_
_entity_poly.entity_id
_entity_poly.type
_entity_poly.pdbx_seq_one_letter_code
_entity_poly.pdbx_strand_id
1 'polypeptide(L)'
;MTSLAADLVLRSGKIATMDAQERFVQAMAARDGRIVALGSNGDIDPLIGPGTRVIDLDGRTAIPGIVDSHCHPDAYAARLASWELLSPDRIHSREALLARISQVADSGGADDWIAGYRLNENKSGGYPTLSEMDTASKGRPLFILRTDGHIGLANSRAFALLGIDETTQPPEFGQFDKDPQTGKLTGVVRETAAHLFLEKIHSGDTSETIADGLERVFAEWTRVGITSVYNSLTPSHAVAAYQLLKDQGRLGMRVGIIVSGRQDGLVESFARSGIRSGFGDDWVRVIGVEWCPDCSTSGRTAAYYEPYVGRKIEGEPDPNTGILLYELEDLKARALVAHRAGLQVMIEGVGDRGIDFALDAIEHCLKHHPVDDHRMRVEHCCYVTPEIEARIKRLGVIDSSATGFMYELGDAYAANRGQAAMARMWPHRSLIDAGIPAPGHSDAMIVKANPFLALWSMVNRRSDTGGDLDASQAVTPTEALRAYTWLGAYSGREEHLKGSLEIGKLADVAVLDRDYFSISFPLSSPYPAWRSPARRINPPMPRKPSHRRFWWTRRRMWSSRCRPTRTIRKSPNTLIVRRR
;
A
#
# COMPACT_ATOMS: atom_id res chain seq x y z
N MET A 1 39.38 -3.99 -32.46
CA MET A 1 38.13 -3.48 -31.86
C MET A 1 37.67 -4.51 -30.85
N THR A 2 37.53 -4.15 -29.57
CA THR A 2 36.73 -4.94 -28.63
C THR A 2 35.28 -4.96 -29.12
N SER A 3 34.60 -6.10 -29.09
CA SER A 3 33.20 -6.15 -29.51
C SER A 3 32.34 -5.35 -28.53
N LEU A 4 31.33 -4.67 -29.08
CA LEU A 4 30.38 -3.84 -28.32
C LEU A 4 29.28 -4.73 -27.71
N ALA A 5 29.72 -5.83 -27.08
CA ALA A 5 28.84 -6.86 -26.54
C ALA A 5 27.99 -6.33 -25.38
N ALA A 6 26.79 -6.87 -25.26
CA ALA A 6 25.86 -6.62 -24.16
C ALA A 6 26.18 -7.50 -22.95
N ASP A 7 25.81 -7.05 -21.75
CA ASP A 7 25.90 -7.86 -20.53
C ASP A 7 24.63 -8.72 -20.36
N LEU A 8 23.50 -8.22 -20.84
CA LEU A 8 22.19 -8.87 -20.83
C LEU A 8 21.55 -8.76 -22.22
N VAL A 9 21.00 -9.88 -22.71
CA VAL A 9 20.10 -9.91 -23.87
C VAL A 9 18.80 -10.59 -23.48
N LEU A 10 17.67 -9.93 -23.73
CA LEU A 10 16.35 -10.55 -23.74
C LEU A 10 15.94 -10.76 -25.20
N ARG A 11 15.42 -11.92 -25.59
CA ARG A 11 15.00 -12.18 -26.98
C ARG A 11 13.82 -13.14 -27.09
N SER A 12 13.28 -13.31 -28.29
CA SER A 12 12.17 -14.23 -28.61
C SER A 12 10.87 -13.93 -27.85
N GLY A 13 10.66 -12.68 -27.42
CA GLY A 13 9.48 -12.29 -26.64
C GLY A 13 8.57 -11.28 -27.32
N LYS A 14 7.58 -10.81 -26.57
CA LYS A 14 6.74 -9.65 -26.90
C LYS A 14 7.12 -8.51 -25.94
N ILE A 15 8.17 -7.76 -26.27
CA ILE A 15 8.69 -6.69 -25.41
C ILE A 15 7.92 -5.39 -25.70
N ALA A 16 7.04 -4.98 -24.79
CA ALA A 16 6.34 -3.70 -24.84
C ALA A 16 7.29 -2.57 -24.41
N THR A 17 7.52 -1.58 -25.27
CA THR A 17 8.42 -0.46 -24.94
C THR A 17 7.76 0.56 -24.02
N MET A 18 6.44 0.76 -24.12
CA MET A 18 5.70 1.87 -23.49
C MET A 18 6.30 3.26 -23.82
N ASP A 19 6.99 3.37 -24.97
CA ASP A 19 7.43 4.66 -25.50
C ASP A 19 6.25 5.47 -26.07
N ALA A 20 6.54 6.66 -26.61
CA ALA A 20 5.52 7.53 -27.22
C ALA A 20 4.96 7.01 -28.57
N GLN A 21 5.31 5.80 -29.00
CA GLN A 21 4.70 5.09 -30.14
C GLN A 21 4.13 3.71 -29.73
N GLU A 22 4.14 3.38 -28.43
CA GLU A 22 3.60 2.16 -27.81
C GLU A 22 4.04 0.86 -28.52
N ARG A 23 5.31 0.83 -28.95
CA ARG A 23 5.85 -0.23 -29.82
C ARG A 23 6.03 -1.57 -29.08
N PHE A 24 5.95 -2.65 -29.86
CA PHE A 24 6.41 -3.97 -29.45
C PHE A 24 7.65 -4.37 -30.26
N VAL A 25 8.65 -4.93 -29.60
CA VAL A 25 9.88 -5.50 -30.21
C VAL A 25 10.10 -6.94 -29.76
N GLN A 26 10.98 -7.68 -30.44
CA GLN A 26 11.24 -9.10 -30.13
C GLN A 26 12.38 -9.29 -29.13
N ALA A 27 13.37 -8.39 -29.18
CA ALA A 27 14.60 -8.48 -28.42
C ALA A 27 15.12 -7.11 -27.96
N MET A 28 15.89 -7.14 -26.88
CA MET A 28 16.54 -6.01 -26.22
C MET A 28 17.95 -6.41 -25.77
N ALA A 29 18.93 -5.53 -26.01
CA ALA A 29 20.26 -5.62 -25.45
C ALA A 29 20.47 -4.54 -24.39
N ALA A 30 21.11 -4.91 -23.27
CA ALA A 30 21.50 -4.00 -22.21
C ALA A 30 22.95 -4.22 -21.77
N ARG A 31 23.61 -3.13 -21.40
CA ARG A 31 25.01 -3.07 -20.98
C ARG A 31 25.19 -2.00 -19.91
N ASP A 32 26.02 -2.25 -18.90
CA ASP A 32 26.31 -1.31 -17.81
C ASP A 32 25.00 -0.78 -17.15
N GLY A 33 23.98 -1.64 -17.06
CA GLY A 33 22.65 -1.32 -16.51
C GLY A 33 21.68 -0.56 -17.43
N ARG A 34 22.09 -0.23 -18.67
CA ARG A 34 21.32 0.60 -19.62
C ARG A 34 21.03 -0.11 -20.93
N ILE A 35 19.91 0.24 -21.56
CA ILE A 35 19.46 -0.33 -22.84
C ILE A 35 20.32 0.24 -23.97
N VAL A 36 20.96 -0.64 -24.75
CA VAL A 36 21.83 -0.26 -25.86
C VAL A 36 21.23 -0.53 -27.24
N ALA A 37 20.30 -1.49 -27.35
CA ALA A 37 19.55 -1.74 -28.58
C ALA A 37 18.18 -2.42 -28.30
N LEU A 38 17.24 -2.20 -29.22
CA LEU A 38 15.88 -2.77 -29.25
C LEU A 38 15.53 -3.10 -30.70
N GLY A 39 14.94 -4.27 -30.98
CA GLY A 39 14.65 -4.67 -32.36
C GLY A 39 14.09 -6.08 -32.54
N SER A 40 14.31 -6.65 -33.73
CA SER A 40 14.10 -8.08 -33.98
C SER A 40 15.20 -8.91 -33.28
N ASN A 41 15.00 -10.24 -33.21
CA ASN A 41 16.06 -11.13 -32.71
C ASN A 41 17.37 -10.96 -33.51
N GLY A 42 17.29 -10.82 -34.83
CA GLY A 42 18.44 -10.70 -35.72
C GLY A 42 19.21 -9.38 -35.61
N ASP A 43 18.57 -8.31 -35.12
CA ASP A 43 19.25 -7.04 -34.83
C ASP A 43 20.08 -7.11 -33.54
N ILE A 44 19.72 -8.03 -32.64
CA ILE A 44 20.28 -8.14 -31.28
C ILE A 44 21.26 -9.31 -31.13
N ASP A 45 21.08 -10.42 -31.85
CA ASP A 45 22.02 -11.56 -31.82
C ASP A 45 23.50 -11.16 -32.08
N PRO A 46 23.86 -10.18 -32.94
CA PRO A 46 25.24 -9.70 -33.12
C PRO A 46 25.88 -9.04 -31.88
N LEU A 47 25.09 -8.70 -30.86
CA LEU A 47 25.56 -8.10 -29.59
C LEU A 47 25.85 -9.16 -28.51
N ILE A 48 25.59 -10.45 -28.81
CA ILE A 48 25.87 -11.57 -27.89
C ILE A 48 27.37 -11.92 -27.96
N GLY A 49 28.08 -11.70 -26.85
CA GLY A 49 29.45 -12.12 -26.64
C GLY A 49 29.59 -13.25 -25.59
N PRO A 50 30.81 -13.77 -25.36
CA PRO A 50 31.03 -14.91 -24.45
C PRO A 50 30.64 -14.69 -22.98
N GLY A 51 30.48 -13.44 -22.54
CA GLY A 51 30.00 -13.08 -21.20
C GLY A 51 28.54 -12.63 -21.13
N THR A 52 27.83 -12.54 -22.26
CA THR A 52 26.46 -12.03 -22.32
C THR A 52 25.49 -13.01 -21.68
N ARG A 53 24.73 -12.57 -20.67
CA ARG A 53 23.60 -13.32 -20.14
C ARG A 53 22.43 -13.24 -21.13
N VAL A 54 22.25 -14.27 -21.94
CA VAL A 54 21.08 -14.40 -22.81
C VAL A 54 19.92 -15.01 -22.03
N ILE A 55 18.76 -14.36 -22.06
CA ILE A 55 17.48 -14.87 -21.55
C ILE A 55 16.55 -14.99 -22.75
N ASP A 56 16.21 -16.22 -23.12
CA ASP A 56 15.17 -16.47 -24.10
C ASP A 56 13.80 -16.36 -23.42
N LEU A 57 12.93 -15.50 -23.94
CA LEU A 57 11.63 -15.19 -23.34
C LEU A 57 10.57 -16.22 -23.70
N ASP A 58 10.78 -17.10 -24.70
CA ASP A 58 9.85 -18.18 -25.05
C ASP A 58 8.43 -17.66 -25.30
N GLY A 59 8.32 -16.61 -26.14
CA GLY A 59 7.08 -15.92 -26.49
C GLY A 59 6.48 -15.03 -25.40
N ARG A 60 7.02 -15.02 -24.17
CA ARG A 60 6.48 -14.24 -23.05
C ARG A 60 6.51 -12.74 -23.31
N THR A 61 5.58 -12.04 -22.66
CA THR A 61 5.52 -10.58 -22.68
C THR A 61 6.48 -10.00 -21.66
N ALA A 62 7.23 -8.97 -22.06
CA ALA A 62 8.03 -8.15 -21.18
C ALA A 62 7.51 -6.71 -21.21
N ILE A 63 7.55 -6.03 -20.07
CA ILE A 63 7.12 -4.64 -19.89
C ILE A 63 8.25 -3.85 -19.21
N PRO A 64 8.22 -2.50 -19.21
CA PRO A 64 9.09 -1.73 -18.33
C PRO A 64 8.88 -2.16 -16.87
N GLY A 65 9.95 -2.14 -16.08
CA GLY A 65 9.87 -2.37 -14.64
C GLY A 65 8.89 -1.39 -13.98
N ILE A 66 8.05 -1.91 -13.09
CA ILE A 66 6.97 -1.14 -12.50
C ILE A 66 7.55 -0.13 -11.50
N VAL A 67 7.03 1.10 -11.58
CA VAL A 67 7.37 2.23 -10.72
C VAL A 67 6.17 2.51 -9.83
N ASP A 68 6.23 2.06 -8.58
CA ASP A 68 5.19 2.34 -7.59
C ASP A 68 5.46 3.73 -6.97
N SER A 69 4.63 4.71 -7.34
CA SER A 69 4.97 6.14 -7.11
C SER A 69 4.68 6.65 -5.71
N HIS A 70 4.12 5.83 -4.82
CA HIS A 70 3.92 6.08 -3.38
C HIS A 70 3.61 4.76 -2.65
N CYS A 71 4.45 4.41 -1.68
CA CYS A 71 4.29 3.23 -0.82
C CYS A 71 5.17 3.38 0.44
N HIS A 72 5.06 2.46 1.42
CA HIS A 72 5.84 2.51 2.67
C HIS A 72 6.72 1.26 2.95
N PRO A 73 7.71 0.92 2.08
CA PRO A 73 8.58 -0.24 2.25
C PRO A 73 9.37 -0.29 3.56
N ASP A 74 9.78 0.84 4.14
CA ASP A 74 10.51 0.89 5.43
C ASP A 74 9.60 0.61 6.64
N ALA A 75 8.40 1.20 6.67
CA ALA A 75 7.39 0.92 7.68
C ALA A 75 6.90 -0.54 7.58
N TYR A 76 6.86 -1.13 6.38
CA TYR A 76 6.62 -2.56 6.21
C TYR A 76 7.81 -3.41 6.70
N ALA A 77 9.05 -2.98 6.42
CA ALA A 77 10.27 -3.65 6.89
C ALA A 77 10.38 -3.73 8.41
N ALA A 78 10.12 -2.62 9.13
CA ALA A 78 10.06 -2.60 10.60
C ALA A 78 8.99 -3.57 11.12
N ARG A 79 7.79 -3.56 10.51
CA ARG A 79 6.69 -4.45 10.90
C ARG A 79 7.00 -5.94 10.63
N LEU A 80 7.72 -6.28 9.57
CA LEU A 80 8.13 -7.65 9.27
C LEU A 80 9.11 -8.26 10.30
N ALA A 81 9.70 -7.46 11.19
CA ALA A 81 10.56 -7.94 12.27
C ALA A 81 9.78 -8.39 13.52
N SER A 82 8.68 -7.70 13.85
CA SER A 82 8.05 -7.79 15.19
C SER A 82 6.52 -7.70 15.23
N TRP A 83 5.83 -7.43 14.11
CA TRP A 83 4.38 -7.24 14.07
C TRP A 83 3.63 -8.40 13.38
N GLU A 84 2.41 -8.65 13.87
CA GLU A 84 1.47 -9.63 13.33
C GLU A 84 0.69 -9.09 12.12
N LEU A 85 0.78 -9.79 10.99
CA LEU A 85 -0.05 -9.52 9.82
C LEU A 85 -1.46 -10.08 10.05
N LEU A 86 -2.40 -9.18 10.35
CA LEU A 86 -3.81 -9.46 10.67
C LEU A 86 -4.74 -9.16 9.48
N SER A 87 -4.24 -9.36 8.26
CA SER A 87 -4.91 -8.99 7.00
C SER A 87 -6.22 -9.76 6.73
N PRO A 88 -7.08 -9.27 5.83
CA PRO A 88 -8.30 -9.97 5.40
C PRO A 88 -8.11 -11.41 4.92
N ASP A 89 -6.91 -11.75 4.41
CA ASP A 89 -6.57 -13.11 3.95
C ASP A 89 -6.29 -14.10 5.11
N ARG A 90 -6.26 -13.60 6.35
CA ARG A 90 -5.89 -14.35 7.57
C ARG A 90 -6.94 -14.26 8.66
N ILE A 91 -7.58 -13.11 8.81
CA ILE A 91 -8.54 -12.82 9.89
C ILE A 91 -9.92 -12.57 9.28
N HIS A 92 -10.78 -13.59 9.36
CA HIS A 92 -12.14 -13.57 8.79
C HIS A 92 -13.26 -13.43 9.85
N SER A 93 -12.91 -13.34 11.15
CA SER A 93 -13.86 -13.16 12.25
C SER A 93 -13.19 -12.63 13.52
N ARG A 94 -14.00 -12.18 14.48
CA ARG A 94 -13.54 -11.65 15.77
C ARG A 94 -12.90 -12.74 16.63
N GLU A 95 -13.47 -13.94 16.58
CA GLU A 95 -12.95 -15.12 17.27
C GLU A 95 -11.58 -15.51 16.70
N ALA A 96 -11.39 -15.42 15.38
CA ALA A 96 -10.09 -15.65 14.74
C ALA A 96 -9.04 -14.60 15.15
N LEU A 97 -9.44 -13.32 15.25
CA LEU A 97 -8.58 -12.25 15.76
C LEU A 97 -8.14 -12.50 17.21
N LEU A 98 -9.09 -12.74 18.11
CA LEU A 98 -8.82 -12.98 19.53
C LEU A 98 -8.01 -14.28 19.75
N ALA A 99 -8.25 -15.31 18.94
CA ALA A 99 -7.43 -16.53 18.94
C ALA A 99 -5.98 -16.26 18.51
N ARG A 100 -5.74 -15.42 17.48
CA ARG A 100 -4.37 -15.06 17.07
C ARG A 100 -3.66 -14.23 18.12
N ILE A 101 -4.33 -13.23 18.71
CA ILE A 101 -3.79 -12.43 19.83
C ILE A 101 -3.39 -13.36 20.99
N SER A 102 -4.27 -14.29 21.38
CA SER A 102 -4.00 -15.26 22.45
C SER A 102 -2.82 -16.19 22.14
N GLN A 103 -2.68 -16.65 20.88
CA GLN A 103 -1.54 -17.47 20.46
C GLN A 103 -0.21 -16.72 20.52
N VAL A 104 -0.19 -15.42 20.21
CA VAL A 104 1.02 -14.57 20.28
C VAL A 104 1.32 -14.14 21.71
N ALA A 105 0.28 -14.02 22.55
CA ALA A 105 0.43 -13.81 23.98
C ALA A 105 1.21 -14.96 24.67
N ASP A 106 1.04 -16.22 24.22
CA ASP A 106 1.72 -17.39 24.78
C ASP A 106 3.25 -17.45 24.51
N SER A 107 3.78 -16.66 23.57
CA SER A 107 5.17 -16.79 23.09
C SER A 107 6.12 -15.65 23.51
N GLY A 108 5.73 -14.77 24.44
CA GLY A 108 6.53 -13.63 24.89
C GLY A 108 6.30 -13.27 26.35
N GLY A 109 7.17 -12.41 26.90
CA GLY A 109 7.15 -11.94 28.28
C GLY A 109 6.01 -10.97 28.60
N ALA A 110 5.80 -10.69 29.89
CA ALA A 110 4.67 -9.89 30.38
C ALA A 110 4.64 -8.44 29.87
N ASP A 111 5.80 -7.88 29.54
CA ASP A 111 5.98 -6.52 29.03
C ASP A 111 6.30 -6.47 27.52
N ASP A 112 6.42 -7.63 26.87
CA ASP A 112 6.64 -7.71 25.42
C ASP A 112 5.34 -7.33 24.70
N TRP A 113 5.40 -6.29 23.86
CA TRP A 113 4.24 -5.84 23.08
C TRP A 113 3.74 -6.92 22.12
N ILE A 114 2.42 -7.04 22.03
CA ILE A 114 1.74 -7.69 20.93
C ILE A 114 1.36 -6.57 19.95
N ALA A 115 2.08 -6.48 18.84
CA ALA A 115 1.83 -5.50 17.79
C ALA A 115 1.21 -6.18 16.57
N GLY A 116 0.21 -5.57 15.93
CA GLY A 116 -0.46 -6.13 14.75
C GLY A 116 -0.94 -5.08 13.75
N TYR A 117 -1.05 -5.42 12.47
CA TYR A 117 -1.37 -4.47 11.39
C TYR A 117 -2.21 -5.08 10.27
N ARG A 118 -2.80 -4.21 9.43
CA ARG A 118 -3.76 -4.54 8.36
C ARG A 118 -5.08 -5.16 8.82
N LEU A 119 -5.50 -4.91 10.06
CA LEU A 119 -6.83 -5.33 10.51
C LEU A 119 -7.92 -4.57 9.71
N ASN A 120 -8.87 -5.31 9.14
CA ASN A 120 -10.04 -4.75 8.45
C ASN A 120 -11.31 -5.24 9.16
N GLU A 121 -11.97 -4.36 9.90
CA GLU A 121 -13.10 -4.69 10.75
C GLU A 121 -14.35 -5.12 9.96
N ASN A 122 -14.51 -4.66 8.72
CA ASN A 122 -15.61 -5.10 7.85
C ASN A 122 -15.42 -6.55 7.40
N LYS A 123 -14.16 -7.01 7.26
CA LYS A 123 -13.80 -8.39 6.91
C LYS A 123 -13.53 -9.26 8.18
N SER A 124 -13.39 -8.67 9.38
CA SER A 124 -13.15 -9.37 10.65
C SER A 124 -14.31 -9.37 11.67
N GLY A 125 -15.49 -8.82 11.36
CA GLY A 125 -16.63 -8.83 12.30
C GLY A 125 -16.64 -7.70 13.36
N GLY A 126 -16.17 -6.52 12.98
CA GLY A 126 -16.07 -5.33 13.84
C GLY A 126 -14.88 -5.37 14.80
N TYR A 127 -14.64 -4.24 15.48
CA TYR A 127 -13.60 -4.16 16.51
C TYR A 127 -13.98 -5.01 17.74
N PRO A 128 -13.02 -5.76 18.34
CA PRO A 128 -13.20 -6.37 19.65
C PRO A 128 -13.32 -5.27 20.74
N THR A 129 -14.02 -5.58 21.81
CA THR A 129 -14.09 -4.72 23.01
C THR A 129 -12.79 -4.76 23.80
N LEU A 130 -12.54 -3.72 24.61
CA LEU A 130 -11.40 -3.65 25.53
C LEU A 130 -11.23 -4.92 26.40
N SER A 131 -12.32 -5.43 26.95
CA SER A 131 -12.33 -6.65 27.78
C SER A 131 -11.96 -7.93 27.00
N GLU A 132 -12.44 -8.06 25.76
CA GLU A 132 -12.02 -9.16 24.87
C GLU A 132 -10.52 -9.06 24.57
N MET A 133 -9.99 -7.85 24.32
CA MET A 133 -8.58 -7.60 24.07
C MET A 133 -7.68 -7.87 25.29
N ASP A 134 -8.05 -7.41 26.48
CA ASP A 134 -7.32 -7.68 27.74
C ASP A 134 -7.28 -9.19 28.05
N THR A 135 -8.40 -9.89 27.82
CA THR A 135 -8.49 -11.35 28.00
C THR A 135 -7.61 -12.09 27.00
N ALA A 136 -7.65 -11.71 25.72
CA ALA A 136 -6.86 -12.36 24.67
C ALA A 136 -5.35 -12.08 24.80
N SER A 137 -4.96 -10.85 25.15
CA SER A 137 -3.56 -10.46 25.38
C SER A 137 -2.95 -11.03 26.66
N LYS A 138 -3.76 -11.63 27.55
CA LYS A 138 -3.33 -12.21 28.84
C LYS A 138 -2.61 -11.18 29.73
N GLY A 139 -3.03 -9.92 29.64
CA GLY A 139 -2.45 -8.79 30.38
C GLY A 139 -1.15 -8.21 29.82
N ARG A 140 -0.62 -8.72 28.69
CA ARG A 140 0.48 -8.08 27.95
C ARG A 140 0.00 -6.81 27.23
N PRO A 141 0.85 -5.81 26.97
CA PRO A 141 0.45 -4.65 26.17
C PRO A 141 0.14 -5.06 24.73
N LEU A 142 -1.01 -4.60 24.21
CA LEU A 142 -1.50 -4.88 22.86
C LEU A 142 -1.74 -3.56 22.10
N PHE A 143 -1.26 -3.49 20.86
CA PHE A 143 -1.68 -2.49 19.89
C PHE A 143 -1.90 -3.13 18.52
N ILE A 144 -3.04 -2.82 17.89
CA ILE A 144 -3.33 -3.26 16.52
C ILE A 144 -3.67 -2.03 15.68
N LEU A 145 -2.88 -1.77 14.64
CA LEU A 145 -3.20 -0.76 13.64
C LEU A 145 -4.18 -1.33 12.61
N ARG A 146 -5.26 -0.59 12.36
CA ARG A 146 -6.21 -0.85 11.29
C ARG A 146 -5.52 -0.74 9.93
N THR A 147 -6.12 -1.34 8.91
CA THR A 147 -5.59 -1.37 7.54
C THR A 147 -5.56 -0.02 6.83
N ASP A 148 -5.98 1.07 7.47
CA ASP A 148 -5.88 2.44 6.96
C ASP A 148 -4.68 3.23 7.50
N GLY A 149 -4.04 2.77 8.59
CA GLY A 149 -2.97 3.51 9.26
C GLY A 149 -3.42 4.58 10.25
N HIS A 150 -4.70 4.99 10.23
CA HIS A 150 -5.26 6.11 11.01
C HIS A 150 -5.92 5.67 12.32
N ILE A 151 -6.43 4.44 12.39
CA ILE A 151 -7.13 3.93 13.59
C ILE A 151 -6.29 2.82 14.25
N GLY A 152 -6.15 2.90 15.57
CA GLY A 152 -5.53 1.88 16.41
C GLY A 152 -6.52 1.24 17.38
N LEU A 153 -6.22 0.01 17.79
CA LEU A 153 -6.86 -0.67 18.92
C LEU A 153 -5.80 -0.93 20.00
N ALA A 154 -5.97 -0.35 21.18
CA ALA A 154 -5.11 -0.51 22.34
C ALA A 154 -5.85 -1.21 23.50
N ASN A 155 -5.14 -2.01 24.29
CA ASN A 155 -5.70 -2.64 25.49
C ASN A 155 -5.37 -1.86 26.79
N SER A 156 -5.94 -2.27 27.92
CA SER A 156 -5.78 -1.54 29.20
C SER A 156 -4.31 -1.51 29.66
N ARG A 157 -3.54 -2.55 29.37
CA ARG A 157 -2.09 -2.57 29.65
C ARG A 157 -1.33 -1.55 28.79
N ALA A 158 -1.68 -1.42 27.51
CA ALA A 158 -1.06 -0.44 26.60
C ALA A 158 -1.34 1.01 27.05
N PHE A 159 -2.60 1.37 27.34
CA PHE A 159 -2.93 2.69 27.89
C PHE A 159 -2.16 2.99 29.18
N ALA A 160 -2.12 2.03 30.11
CA ALA A 160 -1.41 2.19 31.38
C ALA A 160 0.11 2.34 31.24
N LEU A 161 0.74 1.79 30.18
CA LEU A 161 2.17 1.99 29.90
C LEU A 161 2.50 3.36 29.31
N LEU A 162 1.52 4.06 28.73
CA LEU A 162 1.65 5.46 28.29
C LEU A 162 1.11 6.45 29.33
N GLY A 163 0.56 5.98 30.45
CA GLY A 163 -0.05 6.82 31.48
C GLY A 163 -1.40 7.44 31.08
N ILE A 164 -2.10 6.83 30.12
CA ILE A 164 -3.38 7.31 29.58
C ILE A 164 -4.55 6.69 30.36
N ASP A 165 -5.54 7.50 30.72
CA ASP A 165 -6.76 7.13 31.44
C ASP A 165 -8.02 7.88 30.93
N GLU A 166 -9.17 7.69 31.57
CA GLU A 166 -10.41 8.41 31.25
C GLU A 166 -10.33 9.94 31.43
N THR A 167 -9.40 10.46 32.25
CA THR A 167 -9.22 11.91 32.49
C THR A 167 -8.26 12.56 31.51
N THR A 168 -7.43 11.75 30.84
CA THR A 168 -6.39 12.20 29.93
C THR A 168 -6.98 12.90 28.70
N GLN A 169 -6.46 14.10 28.41
CA GLN A 169 -6.74 14.85 27.19
C GLN A 169 -6.08 14.13 26.00
N PRO A 170 -6.76 14.00 24.84
CA PRO A 170 -6.11 13.51 23.64
C PRO A 170 -5.06 14.53 23.14
N PRO A 171 -4.06 14.08 22.35
CA PRO A 171 -3.19 14.99 21.60
C PRO A 171 -4.00 15.79 20.57
N GLU A 172 -3.42 16.89 20.07
CA GLU A 172 -4.02 17.73 19.06
C GLU A 172 -4.37 16.92 17.79
N PHE A 173 -5.58 17.14 17.25
CA PHE A 173 -6.18 16.35 16.16
C PHE A 173 -6.37 14.83 16.44
N GLY A 174 -6.21 14.36 17.68
CA GLY A 174 -6.36 12.96 18.07
C GLY A 174 -7.63 12.67 18.87
N GLN A 175 -7.99 11.39 18.97
CA GLN A 175 -9.11 10.96 19.82
C GLN A 175 -8.80 9.63 20.53
N PHE A 176 -9.08 9.57 21.83
CA PHE A 176 -9.27 8.33 22.58
C PHE A 176 -10.77 8.08 22.70
N ASP A 177 -11.31 7.04 22.05
CA ASP A 177 -12.75 6.79 22.04
C ASP A 177 -13.23 6.31 23.42
N LYS A 178 -14.29 6.96 23.91
CA LYS A 178 -14.91 6.65 25.20
C LYS A 178 -16.36 6.21 25.00
N ASP A 179 -16.78 5.18 25.72
CA ASP A 179 -18.15 4.68 25.76
C ASP A 179 -19.07 5.82 26.25
N PRO A 180 -20.13 6.19 25.51
CA PRO A 180 -20.92 7.39 25.81
C PRO A 180 -21.87 7.24 27.00
N GLN A 181 -22.00 6.04 27.58
CA GLN A 181 -22.86 5.76 28.74
C GLN A 181 -22.07 5.69 30.05
N THR A 182 -20.80 5.30 29.97
CA THR A 182 -19.92 5.00 31.12
C THR A 182 -18.69 5.88 31.20
N GLY A 183 -18.32 6.60 30.12
CA GLY A 183 -17.14 7.45 30.03
C GLY A 183 -15.81 6.70 29.90
N LYS A 184 -15.83 5.36 29.89
CA LYS A 184 -14.63 4.51 29.87
C LYS A 184 -14.00 4.41 28.49
N LEU A 185 -12.69 4.22 28.43
CA LEU A 185 -11.99 3.94 27.18
C LEU A 185 -12.55 2.68 26.50
N THR A 186 -12.83 2.75 25.19
CA THR A 186 -13.37 1.61 24.40
C THR A 186 -12.29 0.64 23.92
N GLY A 187 -11.04 1.11 23.86
CA GLY A 187 -9.95 0.47 23.15
C GLY A 187 -9.60 1.11 21.81
N VAL A 188 -10.51 1.87 21.18
CA VAL A 188 -10.25 2.54 19.89
C VAL A 188 -9.51 3.87 20.11
N VAL A 189 -8.48 4.11 19.31
CA VAL A 189 -7.71 5.37 19.27
C VAL A 189 -7.57 5.84 17.82
N ARG A 190 -7.57 7.16 17.58
CA ARG A 190 -7.65 7.75 16.24
C ARG A 190 -6.58 8.81 16.00
N GLU A 191 -6.08 8.84 14.78
CA GLU A 191 -5.18 9.88 14.25
C GLU A 191 -3.92 10.05 15.12
N THR A 192 -3.59 11.27 15.55
CA THR A 192 -2.40 11.52 16.38
C THR A 192 -2.41 10.77 17.71
N ALA A 193 -3.57 10.35 18.21
CA ALA A 193 -3.67 9.48 19.39
C ALA A 193 -3.21 8.04 19.11
N ALA A 194 -3.32 7.55 17.87
CA ALA A 194 -2.72 6.28 17.44
C ALA A 194 -1.20 6.39 17.26
N HIS A 195 -0.70 7.57 16.84
CA HIS A 195 0.75 7.82 16.69
C HIS A 195 1.52 7.63 18.00
N LEU A 196 0.94 7.97 19.17
CA LEU A 196 1.57 7.75 20.48
C LEU A 196 1.98 6.28 20.72
N PHE A 197 1.13 5.33 20.32
CA PHE A 197 1.42 3.90 20.44
C PHE A 197 2.43 3.42 19.40
N LEU A 198 2.34 3.94 18.17
CA LEU A 198 3.31 3.67 17.10
C LEU A 198 4.72 4.15 17.49
N GLU A 199 4.87 5.38 17.97
CA GLU A 199 6.12 5.91 18.49
C GLU A 199 6.67 5.03 19.62
N LYS A 200 5.80 4.63 20.57
CA LYS A 200 6.22 3.79 21.69
C LYS A 200 6.76 2.43 21.23
N ILE A 201 6.16 1.82 20.22
CA ILE A 201 6.59 0.53 19.66
C ILE A 201 7.86 0.68 18.80
N HIS A 202 7.91 1.69 17.91
CA HIS A 202 9.05 1.92 17.01
C HIS A 202 10.24 2.62 17.69
N SER A 203 10.14 2.99 18.98
CA SER A 203 11.22 3.61 19.76
C SER A 203 12.52 2.79 19.86
N GLY A 204 12.51 1.51 19.46
CA GLY A 204 13.68 0.64 19.34
C GLY A 204 14.15 0.37 17.90
N ASP A 205 13.51 0.95 16.88
CA ASP A 205 13.88 0.72 15.48
C ASP A 205 15.16 1.48 15.09
N THR A 206 15.97 0.83 14.26
CA THR A 206 17.31 1.28 13.85
C THR A 206 17.44 1.21 12.34
N SER A 207 18.39 1.98 11.79
CA SER A 207 18.73 1.92 10.37
C SER A 207 19.10 0.49 9.93
N GLU A 208 19.76 -0.26 10.81
CA GLU A 208 20.17 -1.65 10.63
C GLU A 208 18.98 -2.63 10.62
N THR A 209 18.06 -2.53 11.60
CA THR A 209 16.88 -3.41 11.64
C THR A 209 15.93 -3.16 10.47
N ILE A 210 15.81 -1.90 10.03
CA ILE A 210 15.03 -1.52 8.85
C ILE A 210 15.72 -2.01 7.57
N ALA A 211 17.05 -1.91 7.44
CA ALA A 211 17.81 -2.47 6.32
C ALA A 211 17.60 -4.00 6.17
N ASP A 212 17.71 -4.75 7.27
CA ASP A 212 17.52 -6.21 7.28
C ASP A 212 16.06 -6.63 6.97
N GLY A 213 15.08 -5.77 7.26
CA GLY A 213 13.68 -5.96 6.87
C GLY A 213 13.42 -5.61 5.39
N LEU A 214 14.04 -4.53 4.89
CA LEU A 214 13.85 -4.00 3.54
C LEU A 214 14.26 -4.99 2.44
N GLU A 215 15.32 -5.80 2.66
CA GLU A 215 15.66 -6.90 1.74
C GLU A 215 14.51 -7.89 1.56
N ARG A 216 13.75 -8.18 2.63
CA ARG A 216 12.60 -9.10 2.57
C ARG A 216 11.44 -8.48 1.80
N VAL A 217 11.20 -7.18 2.02
CA VAL A 217 10.20 -6.39 1.28
C VAL A 217 10.53 -6.37 -0.21
N PHE A 218 11.77 -6.05 -0.59
CA PHE A 218 12.18 -6.03 -1.98
C PHE A 218 12.20 -7.43 -2.63
N ALA A 219 12.56 -8.48 -1.88
CA ALA A 219 12.45 -9.87 -2.34
C ALA A 219 10.99 -10.36 -2.49
N GLU A 220 10.01 -9.73 -1.83
CA GLU A 220 8.59 -9.93 -2.08
C GLU A 220 8.15 -9.13 -3.33
N TRP A 221 8.42 -7.83 -3.38
CA TRP A 221 7.85 -6.90 -4.36
C TRP A 221 8.46 -7.03 -5.77
N THR A 222 9.73 -7.39 -5.90
CA THR A 222 10.34 -7.70 -7.22
C THR A 222 9.64 -8.87 -7.92
N ARG A 223 9.02 -9.80 -7.17
CA ARG A 223 8.28 -10.95 -7.73
C ARG A 223 6.99 -10.55 -8.44
N VAL A 224 6.48 -9.34 -8.20
CA VAL A 224 5.30 -8.76 -8.88
C VAL A 224 5.70 -7.66 -9.88
N GLY A 225 6.98 -7.62 -10.29
CA GLY A 225 7.46 -6.78 -11.39
C GLY A 225 7.87 -5.35 -11.01
N ILE A 226 7.83 -4.99 -9.73
CA ILE A 226 8.28 -3.68 -9.25
C ILE A 226 9.82 -3.62 -9.28
N THR A 227 10.36 -2.59 -9.91
CA THR A 227 11.83 -2.31 -9.95
C THR A 227 12.18 -0.95 -9.35
N SER A 228 11.19 -0.06 -9.21
CA SER A 228 11.31 1.23 -8.52
C SER A 228 10.15 1.46 -7.57
N VAL A 229 10.46 2.01 -6.41
CA VAL A 229 9.48 2.50 -5.43
C VAL A 229 9.82 3.94 -5.06
N TYR A 230 8.81 4.77 -4.82
CA TYR A 230 8.98 5.99 -4.03
C TYR A 230 8.43 5.74 -2.63
N ASN A 231 9.31 5.82 -1.63
CA ASN A 231 8.94 5.66 -0.23
C ASN A 231 8.34 6.97 0.30
N SER A 232 7.06 6.95 0.64
CA SER A 232 6.31 8.06 1.24
C SER A 232 6.71 8.25 2.71
N LEU A 233 6.71 9.51 3.17
CA LEU A 233 6.93 9.91 4.55
C LEU A 233 8.23 9.37 5.22
N THR A 234 9.29 9.15 4.43
CA THR A 234 10.55 8.50 4.86
C THR A 234 11.24 9.28 6.02
N PRO A 235 11.39 8.70 7.22
CA PRO A 235 12.11 9.29 8.35
C PRO A 235 13.64 9.15 8.22
N SER A 236 14.39 9.91 9.02
CA SER A 236 15.86 10.02 8.91
C SER A 236 16.61 8.70 9.06
N HIS A 237 16.13 7.76 9.91
CA HIS A 237 16.75 6.44 10.06
C HIS A 237 16.51 5.53 8.85
N ALA A 238 15.40 5.68 8.13
CA ALA A 238 15.12 4.92 6.92
C ALA A 238 15.92 5.47 5.72
N VAL A 239 16.11 6.79 5.65
CA VAL A 239 17.07 7.41 4.71
C VAL A 239 18.47 6.80 4.89
N ALA A 240 18.91 6.62 6.13
CA ALA A 240 20.17 5.96 6.44
C ALA A 240 20.15 4.45 6.11
N ALA A 241 19.05 3.74 6.35
CA ALA A 241 18.90 2.32 5.99
C ALA A 241 19.09 2.06 4.48
N TYR A 242 18.55 2.94 3.61
CA TYR A 242 18.77 2.84 2.17
C TYR A 242 20.23 3.08 1.76
N GLN A 243 20.92 4.00 2.42
CA GLN A 243 22.35 4.24 2.20
C GLN A 243 23.18 3.02 2.64
N LEU A 244 22.89 2.46 3.83
CA LEU A 244 23.55 1.25 4.33
C LEU A 244 23.36 0.05 3.39
N LEU A 245 22.15 -0.20 2.90
CA LEU A 245 21.90 -1.28 1.93
C LEU A 245 22.65 -1.06 0.61
N LYS A 246 22.73 0.19 0.14
CA LYS A 246 23.41 0.55 -1.10
C LYS A 246 24.91 0.38 -1.00
N ASP A 247 25.53 0.91 0.06
CA ASP A 247 26.98 0.83 0.29
C ASP A 247 27.46 -0.61 0.54
N GLN A 248 26.57 -1.47 1.05
CA GLN A 248 26.82 -2.90 1.24
C GLN A 248 26.49 -3.75 -0.01
N GLY A 249 25.98 -3.15 -1.10
CA GLY A 249 25.59 -3.87 -2.32
C GLY A 249 24.36 -4.79 -2.17
N ARG A 250 23.55 -4.57 -1.12
CA ARG A 250 22.37 -5.36 -0.73
C ARG A 250 21.05 -4.80 -1.29
N LEU A 251 21.06 -3.58 -1.83
CA LEU A 251 19.86 -2.89 -2.28
C LEU A 251 19.27 -3.52 -3.57
N GLY A 252 18.18 -4.28 -3.42
CA GLY A 252 17.55 -5.02 -4.53
C GLY A 252 16.57 -4.25 -5.42
N MET A 253 16.37 -2.95 -5.19
CA MET A 253 15.36 -2.12 -5.90
C MET A 253 15.78 -0.65 -5.90
N ARG A 254 15.33 0.14 -6.89
CA ARG A 254 15.59 1.60 -6.92
C ARG A 254 14.61 2.32 -5.99
N VAL A 255 15.11 3.28 -5.21
CA VAL A 255 14.34 3.99 -4.19
C VAL A 255 14.37 5.50 -4.44
N GLY A 256 13.19 6.06 -4.73
CA GLY A 256 12.93 7.47 -4.52
C GLY A 256 12.56 7.71 -3.06
N ILE A 257 13.21 8.67 -2.42
CA ILE A 257 12.94 9.08 -1.04
C ILE A 257 12.03 10.30 -1.09
N ILE A 258 10.81 10.15 -0.59
CA ILE A 258 9.95 11.28 -0.24
C ILE A 258 10.11 11.47 1.27
N VAL A 259 10.67 12.60 1.66
CA VAL A 259 11.12 12.87 3.04
C VAL A 259 9.92 13.17 3.94
N SER A 260 9.94 12.66 5.17
CA SER A 260 8.89 12.90 6.15
C SER A 260 8.80 14.36 6.57
N GLY A 261 7.75 15.06 6.12
CA GLY A 261 7.36 16.38 6.64
C GLY A 261 6.75 16.31 8.04
N ARG A 262 6.47 15.10 8.54
CA ARG A 262 6.04 14.79 9.92
C ARG A 262 7.20 14.75 10.92
N GLN A 263 8.45 14.57 10.49
CA GLN A 263 9.60 14.53 11.42
C GLN A 263 10.16 15.94 11.62
N ASP A 264 10.04 16.47 12.85
CA ASP A 264 10.48 17.82 13.21
C ASP A 264 11.96 18.08 12.84
N GLY A 265 12.20 19.21 12.19
CA GLY A 265 13.53 19.66 11.78
C GLY A 265 14.15 18.90 10.60
N LEU A 266 13.54 17.82 10.10
CA LEU A 266 14.11 17.01 9.01
C LEU A 266 14.11 17.79 7.68
N VAL A 267 12.99 18.46 7.38
CA VAL A 267 12.81 19.28 6.17
C VAL A 267 13.80 20.44 6.15
N GLU A 268 13.94 21.14 7.27
CA GLU A 268 14.90 22.22 7.47
C GLU A 268 16.34 21.72 7.34
N SER A 269 16.62 20.50 7.81
CA SER A 269 17.96 19.90 7.70
C SER A 269 18.32 19.61 6.23
N PHE A 270 17.41 19.01 5.46
CA PHE A 270 17.60 18.79 4.02
C PHE A 270 17.79 20.12 3.27
N ALA A 271 16.92 21.10 3.54
CA ALA A 271 16.98 22.43 2.94
C ALA A 271 18.29 23.17 3.25
N ARG A 272 18.73 23.17 4.53
CA ARG A 272 19.99 23.80 4.97
C ARG A 272 21.23 23.07 4.45
N SER A 273 21.15 21.77 4.20
CA SER A 273 22.20 21.00 3.52
C SER A 273 22.25 21.22 2.00
N GLY A 274 21.34 22.02 1.43
CA GLY A 274 21.28 22.25 -0.02
C GLY A 274 20.78 21.07 -0.83
N ILE A 275 20.10 20.11 -0.19
CA ILE A 275 19.53 18.93 -0.86
C ILE A 275 18.27 19.35 -1.63
N ARG A 276 18.16 18.90 -2.88
CA ARG A 276 17.10 19.25 -3.84
C ARG A 276 16.49 17.99 -4.46
N SER A 277 15.33 18.11 -5.08
CA SER A 277 14.76 17.04 -5.90
C SER A 277 15.76 16.54 -6.95
N GLY A 278 15.89 15.23 -7.04
CA GLY A 278 16.82 14.53 -7.92
C GLY A 278 18.19 14.22 -7.30
N PHE A 279 18.54 14.75 -6.12
CA PHE A 279 19.83 14.50 -5.44
C PHE A 279 20.00 13.01 -5.08
N GLY A 280 21.10 12.40 -5.50
CA GLY A 280 21.36 10.96 -5.37
C GLY A 280 21.90 10.39 -6.68
N ASP A 281 21.58 9.14 -6.98
CA ASP A 281 21.95 8.44 -8.22
C ASP A 281 20.83 7.53 -8.75
N ASP A 282 21.13 6.68 -9.75
CA ASP A 282 20.19 5.72 -10.36
C ASP A 282 19.60 4.69 -9.37
N TRP A 283 20.11 4.58 -8.14
CA TRP A 283 19.67 3.60 -7.13
C TRP A 283 18.94 4.20 -5.94
N VAL A 284 19.46 5.29 -5.37
CA VAL A 284 18.81 5.99 -4.24
C VAL A 284 18.88 7.49 -4.49
N ARG A 285 17.72 8.16 -4.47
CA ARG A 285 17.64 9.62 -4.64
C ARG A 285 16.48 10.26 -3.90
N VAL A 286 16.62 11.54 -3.59
CA VAL A 286 15.56 12.37 -2.99
C VAL A 286 14.61 12.85 -4.09
N ILE A 287 13.31 12.58 -3.95
CA ILE A 287 12.27 13.06 -4.86
C ILE A 287 11.64 14.35 -4.32
N GLY A 288 11.27 14.39 -3.03
CA GLY A 288 10.59 15.54 -2.44
C GLY A 288 10.35 15.42 -0.94
N VAL A 289 9.33 16.12 -0.44
CA VAL A 289 8.89 16.15 0.95
C VAL A 289 7.37 15.99 0.99
N GLU A 290 6.86 15.23 1.95
CA GLU A 290 5.43 14.92 2.08
C GLU A 290 4.85 15.24 3.44
N TRP A 291 3.62 15.75 3.43
CA TRP A 291 2.76 15.90 4.60
C TRP A 291 1.44 15.16 4.37
N CYS A 292 0.98 14.44 5.38
CA CYS A 292 -0.37 13.86 5.41
C CYS A 292 -1.24 14.67 6.39
N PRO A 293 -2.05 15.64 5.88
CA PRO A 293 -3.01 16.39 6.67
C PRO A 293 -4.45 15.87 6.57
N ASP A 294 -4.76 15.03 5.58
CA ASP A 294 -6.05 14.34 5.49
C ASP A 294 -5.98 12.98 6.24
N CYS A 295 -7.05 12.19 6.17
CA CYS A 295 -7.14 10.86 6.75
C CYS A 295 -7.86 9.87 5.81
N SER A 296 -8.34 8.72 6.31
CA SER A 296 -8.94 7.67 5.47
C SER A 296 -10.46 7.75 5.30
N THR A 297 -10.95 7.68 4.05
CA THR A 297 -12.38 7.48 3.75
C THR A 297 -12.89 6.15 4.31
N SER A 298 -12.02 5.13 4.37
CA SER A 298 -12.38 3.81 4.91
C SER A 298 -12.57 3.85 6.42
N GLY A 299 -11.79 4.69 7.13
CA GLY A 299 -11.88 4.91 8.58
C GLY A 299 -12.97 5.90 8.99
N ARG A 300 -13.58 6.56 8.00
CA ARG A 300 -14.55 7.65 8.16
C ARG A 300 -13.95 8.90 8.80
N THR A 301 -12.66 9.14 8.56
CA THR A 301 -11.93 10.30 9.12
C THR A 301 -11.40 11.26 8.05
N ALA A 302 -11.31 10.86 6.77
CA ALA A 302 -10.96 11.80 5.68
C ALA A 302 -11.91 13.00 5.64
N ALA A 303 -11.34 14.19 5.42
CA ALA A 303 -11.99 15.48 5.38
C ALA A 303 -12.86 15.65 4.13
N TYR A 304 -14.18 15.61 4.34
CA TYR A 304 -15.17 15.97 3.34
C TYR A 304 -15.88 17.29 3.68
N TYR A 305 -16.46 17.94 2.66
CA TYR A 305 -17.49 18.96 2.85
C TYR A 305 -18.83 18.33 3.26
N GLU A 306 -19.26 17.27 2.56
CA GLU A 306 -20.52 16.57 2.83
C GLU A 306 -20.36 15.42 3.84
N PRO A 307 -21.27 15.26 4.82
CA PRO A 307 -21.18 14.21 5.85
C PRO A 307 -21.10 12.77 5.32
N TYR A 308 -20.51 11.88 6.12
CA TYR A 308 -20.43 10.46 5.84
C TYR A 308 -21.79 9.75 5.92
N VAL A 309 -22.08 8.90 4.93
CA VAL A 309 -23.29 8.06 4.88
C VAL A 309 -22.99 6.63 5.36
N GLY A 310 -24.00 5.76 5.43
CA GLY A 310 -23.83 4.34 5.76
C GLY A 310 -23.72 4.06 7.27
N ARG A 311 -22.93 3.05 7.64
CA ARG A 311 -22.81 2.58 9.03
C ARG A 311 -21.83 3.45 9.81
N LYS A 312 -22.32 4.12 10.86
CA LYS A 312 -21.49 4.82 11.84
C LYS A 312 -20.65 3.86 12.68
N ILE A 313 -19.43 4.28 13.02
CA ILE A 313 -18.58 3.69 14.05
C ILE A 313 -18.99 4.30 15.40
N GLU A 314 -18.89 3.52 16.47
CA GLU A 314 -19.12 4.01 17.83
C GLU A 314 -18.10 5.11 18.19
N GLY A 315 -18.53 6.17 18.86
CA GLY A 315 -17.68 7.33 19.19
C GLY A 315 -17.38 8.30 18.05
N GLU A 316 -17.91 8.11 16.83
CA GLU A 316 -17.73 9.10 15.74
C GLU A 316 -18.61 10.35 15.92
N PRO A 317 -18.20 11.53 15.42
CA PRO A 317 -19.00 12.77 15.48
C PRO A 317 -20.36 12.67 14.77
N ASP A 318 -21.29 13.56 15.11
CA ASP A 318 -22.59 13.66 14.42
C ASP A 318 -22.99 15.12 14.16
N PRO A 319 -22.96 15.61 12.90
CA PRO A 319 -22.53 14.91 11.70
C PRO A 319 -21.01 14.66 11.66
N ASN A 320 -20.59 13.54 11.06
CA ASN A 320 -19.19 13.28 10.76
C ASN A 320 -18.84 13.79 9.36
N THR A 321 -17.90 14.74 9.26
CA THR A 321 -17.31 15.26 8.02
C THR A 321 -15.79 15.02 7.93
N GLY A 322 -15.22 14.21 8.82
CA GLY A 322 -13.78 13.97 8.93
C GLY A 322 -12.98 15.14 9.51
N ILE A 323 -11.67 14.95 9.66
CA ILE A 323 -10.73 15.84 10.35
C ILE A 323 -9.55 16.18 9.44
N LEU A 324 -8.90 17.32 9.71
CA LEU A 324 -7.61 17.68 9.13
C LEU A 324 -6.59 17.73 10.27
N LEU A 325 -5.40 17.19 10.06
CA LEU A 325 -4.36 16.99 11.08
C LEU A 325 -3.35 18.15 11.19
N TYR A 326 -3.60 19.25 10.48
CA TYR A 326 -2.76 20.45 10.43
C TYR A 326 -3.62 21.71 10.38
N GLU A 327 -3.09 22.81 10.90
CA GLU A 327 -3.56 24.16 10.58
C GLU A 327 -3.01 24.63 9.24
N LEU A 328 -3.85 25.27 8.43
CA LEU A 328 -3.53 25.56 7.02
C LEU A 328 -2.33 26.48 6.85
N GLU A 329 -2.18 27.49 7.71
CA GLU A 329 -1.07 28.45 7.62
C GLU A 329 0.26 27.86 8.12
N ASP A 330 0.24 26.86 9.01
CA ASP A 330 1.44 26.09 9.38
C ASP A 330 1.89 25.19 8.23
N LEU A 331 0.96 24.45 7.60
CA LEU A 331 1.29 23.63 6.43
C LEU A 331 1.80 24.49 5.26
N LYS A 332 1.20 25.65 4.99
CA LYS A 332 1.70 26.63 4.00
C LYS A 332 3.14 27.07 4.32
N ALA A 333 3.45 27.36 5.58
CA ALA A 333 4.79 27.75 6.00
C ALA A 333 5.82 26.62 5.78
N ARG A 334 5.51 25.39 6.21
CA ARG A 334 6.38 24.21 6.04
C ARG A 334 6.59 23.83 4.57
N ALA A 335 5.52 23.78 3.79
CA ALA A 335 5.57 23.50 2.35
C ALA A 335 6.42 24.55 1.60
N LEU A 336 6.30 25.83 1.95
CA LEU A 336 7.08 26.91 1.34
C LEU A 336 8.58 26.81 1.65
N VAL A 337 8.98 26.23 2.78
CA VAL A 337 10.40 25.95 3.10
C VAL A 337 10.97 24.89 2.15
N ALA A 338 10.29 23.75 1.99
CA ALA A 338 10.71 22.69 1.08
C ALA A 338 10.74 23.19 -0.39
N HIS A 339 9.69 23.87 -0.82
CA HIS A 339 9.59 24.40 -2.19
C HIS A 339 10.71 25.40 -2.51
N ARG A 340 11.05 26.32 -1.59
CA ARG A 340 12.16 27.27 -1.77
C ARG A 340 13.54 26.62 -1.75
N ALA A 341 13.69 25.45 -1.13
CA ALA A 341 14.90 24.62 -1.28
C ALA A 341 14.96 23.94 -2.67
N GLY A 342 13.87 23.90 -3.42
CA GLY A 342 13.75 23.13 -4.66
C GLY A 342 13.54 21.65 -4.41
N LEU A 343 12.79 21.30 -3.36
CA LEU A 343 12.21 19.99 -3.15
C LEU A 343 10.75 20.00 -3.63
N GLN A 344 10.32 18.95 -4.32
CA GLN A 344 8.91 18.75 -4.69
C GLN A 344 8.06 18.65 -3.42
N VAL A 345 7.01 19.46 -3.35
CA VAL A 345 5.98 19.38 -2.30
C VAL A 345 4.94 18.35 -2.71
N MET A 346 4.62 17.47 -1.76
CA MET A 346 3.61 16.42 -1.86
C MET A 346 2.71 16.52 -0.62
N ILE A 347 1.40 16.49 -0.80
CA ILE A 347 0.45 16.67 0.31
C ILE A 347 -0.75 15.75 0.11
N GLU A 348 -1.09 14.94 1.11
CA GLU A 348 -2.26 14.07 1.06
C GLU A 348 -3.58 14.84 0.94
N GLY A 349 -4.45 14.35 0.05
CA GLY A 349 -5.85 14.73 -0.04
C GLY A 349 -6.67 13.52 -0.50
N VAL A 350 -7.58 13.05 0.35
CA VAL A 350 -8.40 11.86 0.14
C VAL A 350 -9.88 12.24 -0.01
N GLY A 351 -10.37 13.17 0.81
CA GLY A 351 -11.68 13.79 0.66
C GLY A 351 -11.62 15.11 -0.11
N ASP A 352 -12.78 15.62 -0.56
CA ASP A 352 -12.84 16.88 -1.35
C ASP A 352 -12.24 18.06 -0.58
N ARG A 353 -12.61 18.22 0.69
CA ARG A 353 -12.07 19.25 1.59
C ARG A 353 -10.58 19.06 1.91
N GLY A 354 -10.07 17.82 1.94
CA GLY A 354 -8.64 17.55 2.11
C GLY A 354 -7.82 17.85 0.85
N ILE A 355 -8.34 17.50 -0.33
CA ILE A 355 -7.70 17.85 -1.60
C ILE A 355 -7.66 19.38 -1.80
N ASP A 356 -8.74 20.11 -1.50
CA ASP A 356 -8.72 21.58 -1.56
C ASP A 356 -7.74 22.21 -0.56
N PHE A 357 -7.57 21.61 0.63
CA PHE A 357 -6.58 22.03 1.63
C PHE A 357 -5.13 21.82 1.15
N ALA A 358 -4.86 20.68 0.51
CA ALA A 358 -3.58 20.41 -0.17
C ALA A 358 -3.31 21.39 -1.31
N LEU A 359 -4.32 21.68 -2.14
CA LEU A 359 -4.22 22.62 -3.26
C LEU A 359 -4.07 24.08 -2.78
N ASP A 360 -4.64 24.47 -1.65
CA ASP A 360 -4.40 25.77 -1.00
C ASP A 360 -2.93 25.97 -0.60
N ALA A 361 -2.28 24.93 -0.07
CA ALA A 361 -0.87 24.96 0.29
C ALA A 361 0.06 24.97 -0.94
N ILE A 362 -0.30 24.22 -1.99
CA ILE A 362 0.43 24.24 -3.27
C ILE A 362 0.27 25.59 -4.01
N GLU A 363 -0.94 26.14 -4.09
CA GLU A 363 -1.21 27.44 -4.73
C GLU A 363 -0.51 28.59 -3.97
N HIS A 364 -0.39 28.49 -2.64
CA HIS A 364 0.48 29.38 -1.85
C HIS A 364 1.96 29.24 -2.23
N CYS A 365 2.48 28.00 -2.33
CA CYS A 365 3.87 27.75 -2.71
C CYS A 365 4.20 28.34 -4.09
N LEU A 366 3.38 28.08 -5.10
CA LEU A 366 3.56 28.60 -6.47
C LEU A 366 3.45 30.13 -6.52
N LYS A 367 2.53 30.73 -5.75
CA LYS A 367 2.40 32.20 -5.63
C LYS A 367 3.63 32.87 -5.00
N HIS A 368 4.24 32.23 -4.00
CA HIS A 368 5.36 32.81 -3.25
C HIS A 368 6.76 32.37 -3.74
N HIS A 369 6.82 31.44 -4.69
CA HIS A 369 8.02 31.05 -5.46
C HIS A 369 7.59 30.37 -6.78
N PRO A 370 7.34 31.11 -7.87
CA PRO A 370 6.89 30.51 -9.13
C PRO A 370 7.92 29.55 -9.74
N VAL A 371 7.47 28.35 -10.13
CA VAL A 371 8.26 27.33 -10.84
C VAL A 371 7.31 26.62 -11.81
N ASP A 372 7.51 26.83 -13.12
CA ASP A 372 6.58 26.34 -14.16
C ASP A 372 6.50 24.80 -14.17
N ASP A 373 7.66 24.13 -14.17
CA ASP A 373 7.77 22.68 -14.05
C ASP A 373 8.03 22.30 -12.58
N HIS A 374 7.02 22.47 -11.71
CA HIS A 374 7.14 22.19 -10.27
C HIS A 374 6.96 20.70 -9.91
N ARG A 375 6.17 19.92 -10.66
CA ARG A 375 5.85 18.50 -10.39
C ARG A 375 5.38 18.24 -8.94
N MET A 376 4.60 19.16 -8.37
CA MET A 376 3.95 18.93 -7.07
C MET A 376 2.78 17.96 -7.22
N ARG A 377 2.48 17.23 -6.15
CA ARG A 377 1.48 16.15 -6.13
C ARG A 377 0.48 16.37 -5.00
N VAL A 378 -0.79 16.05 -5.25
CA VAL A 378 -1.71 15.66 -4.18
C VAL A 378 -1.60 14.14 -4.03
N GLU A 379 -1.31 13.65 -2.83
CA GLU A 379 -1.18 12.22 -2.53
C GLU A 379 -2.54 11.57 -2.28
N HIS A 380 -2.67 10.32 -2.72
CA HIS A 380 -3.88 9.51 -2.80
C HIS A 380 -4.98 10.03 -3.74
N CYS A 381 -5.24 11.35 -3.72
CA CYS A 381 -6.14 12.12 -4.58
C CYS A 381 -7.50 11.45 -4.84
N CYS A 382 -8.08 10.83 -3.81
CA CYS A 382 -9.14 9.84 -4.01
C CYS A 382 -10.43 10.44 -4.60
N TYR A 383 -10.98 11.52 -4.02
CA TYR A 383 -12.31 12.04 -4.36
C TYR A 383 -12.27 13.37 -5.14
N VAL A 384 -11.90 13.30 -6.42
CA VAL A 384 -11.82 14.46 -7.31
C VAL A 384 -13.19 14.82 -7.88
N THR A 385 -13.69 16.01 -7.53
CA THR A 385 -14.86 16.63 -8.19
C THR A 385 -14.43 17.40 -9.45
N PRO A 386 -15.36 17.77 -10.36
CA PRO A 386 -15.02 18.58 -11.54
C PRO A 386 -14.37 19.93 -11.21
N GLU A 387 -14.70 20.52 -10.06
CA GLU A 387 -14.11 21.76 -9.57
C GLU A 387 -12.65 21.54 -9.13
N ILE A 388 -12.38 20.42 -8.46
CA ILE A 388 -11.04 19.98 -8.06
C ILE A 388 -10.20 19.61 -9.30
N GLU A 389 -10.76 18.87 -10.27
CA GLU A 389 -10.10 18.55 -11.54
C GLU A 389 -9.65 19.83 -12.27
N ALA A 390 -10.55 20.81 -12.39
CA ALA A 390 -10.25 22.11 -12.97
C ALA A 390 -9.20 22.89 -12.15
N ARG A 391 -9.13 22.70 -10.82
CA ARG A 391 -8.11 23.31 -9.95
C ARG A 391 -6.74 22.66 -10.12
N ILE A 392 -6.66 21.32 -10.11
CA ILE A 392 -5.44 20.53 -10.37
C ILE A 392 -4.86 20.92 -11.73
N LYS A 393 -5.70 20.91 -12.78
CA LYS A 393 -5.31 21.31 -14.15
C LYS A 393 -4.83 22.76 -14.25
N ARG A 394 -5.50 23.71 -13.57
CA ARG A 394 -5.09 25.13 -13.54
C ARG A 394 -3.71 25.31 -12.88
N LEU A 395 -3.41 24.51 -11.87
CA LEU A 395 -2.20 24.63 -11.05
C LEU A 395 -1.01 23.77 -11.54
N GLY A 396 -1.17 22.96 -12.59
CA GLY A 396 -0.11 22.06 -13.08
C GLY A 396 0.18 20.87 -12.15
N VAL A 397 -0.72 20.59 -11.21
CA VAL A 397 -0.54 19.58 -10.17
C VAL A 397 -0.74 18.16 -10.71
N ILE A 398 -0.02 17.21 -10.12
CA ILE A 398 -0.14 15.78 -10.40
C ILE A 398 -1.13 15.14 -9.43
N ASP A 399 -2.01 14.28 -9.95
CA ASP A 399 -2.90 13.41 -9.20
C ASP A 399 -2.14 12.13 -8.84
N SER A 400 -1.56 12.04 -7.64
CA SER A 400 -0.89 10.80 -7.19
C SER A 400 -1.98 9.88 -6.66
N SER A 401 -2.46 8.97 -7.52
CA SER A 401 -3.75 8.31 -7.34
C SER A 401 -3.60 6.95 -6.64
N ALA A 402 -4.26 6.77 -5.49
CA ALA A 402 -4.17 5.56 -4.64
C ALA A 402 -4.96 4.36 -5.21
N THR A 403 -4.67 3.98 -6.45
CA THR A 403 -5.35 2.91 -7.20
C THR A 403 -5.32 1.54 -6.53
N GLY A 404 -4.36 1.25 -5.64
CA GLY A 404 -4.37 0.05 -4.80
C GLY A 404 -5.61 -0.06 -3.90
N PHE A 405 -6.17 1.07 -3.45
CA PHE A 405 -7.38 1.10 -2.62
C PHE A 405 -8.62 0.61 -3.36
N MET A 406 -8.68 0.77 -4.68
CA MET A 406 -9.81 0.32 -5.50
C MET A 406 -10.10 -1.17 -5.27
N TYR A 407 -9.05 -2.00 -5.19
CA TYR A 407 -9.20 -3.44 -5.04
C TYR A 407 -9.63 -3.83 -3.61
N GLU A 408 -8.84 -3.51 -2.58
CA GLU A 408 -9.11 -4.04 -1.22
C GLU A 408 -10.09 -3.19 -0.38
N LEU A 409 -10.27 -1.90 -0.70
CA LEU A 409 -11.03 -0.92 0.09
C LEU A 409 -12.23 -0.31 -0.65
N GLY A 410 -12.38 -0.52 -1.97
CA GLY A 410 -13.43 0.09 -2.79
C GLY A 410 -14.86 -0.07 -2.23
N ASP A 411 -15.20 -1.23 -1.67
CA ASP A 411 -16.49 -1.47 -1.01
C ASP A 411 -16.72 -0.57 0.22
N ALA A 412 -15.67 -0.28 0.99
CA ALA A 412 -15.76 0.60 2.15
C ALA A 412 -15.92 2.06 1.72
N TYR A 413 -15.26 2.48 0.64
CA TYR A 413 -15.44 3.80 0.03
C TYR A 413 -16.88 3.96 -0.49
N ALA A 414 -17.43 2.96 -1.20
CA ALA A 414 -18.81 2.93 -1.66
C ALA A 414 -19.83 2.93 -0.49
N ALA A 415 -19.57 2.20 0.60
CA ALA A 415 -20.41 2.18 1.78
C ALA A 415 -20.40 3.51 2.56
N ASN A 416 -19.26 4.20 2.62
CA ASN A 416 -19.07 5.42 3.41
C ASN A 416 -19.46 6.71 2.65
N ARG A 417 -19.41 6.72 1.31
CA ARG A 417 -19.76 7.89 0.46
C ARG A 417 -20.97 7.66 -0.47
N GLY A 418 -21.46 6.43 -0.60
CA GLY A 418 -22.59 6.06 -1.47
C GLY A 418 -22.19 5.81 -2.92
N GLN A 419 -22.98 5.00 -3.64
CA GLN A 419 -22.62 4.52 -4.99
C GLN A 419 -22.33 5.64 -6.00
N ALA A 420 -23.12 6.73 -5.98
CA ALA A 420 -22.94 7.86 -6.89
C ALA A 420 -21.62 8.63 -6.67
N ALA A 421 -20.96 8.45 -5.53
CA ALA A 421 -19.63 9.02 -5.30
C ALA A 421 -18.53 8.30 -6.07
N MET A 422 -18.74 7.05 -6.52
CA MET A 422 -17.69 6.25 -7.19
C MET A 422 -17.30 6.80 -8.56
N ALA A 423 -18.21 7.53 -9.24
CA ALA A 423 -17.94 8.29 -10.46
C ALA A 423 -16.87 9.41 -10.28
N ARG A 424 -16.58 9.79 -9.03
CA ARG A 424 -15.58 10.79 -8.61
C ARG A 424 -14.42 10.17 -7.82
N MET A 425 -14.45 8.86 -7.54
CA MET A 425 -13.37 8.17 -6.86
C MET A 425 -12.35 7.67 -7.88
N TRP A 426 -11.10 8.13 -7.79
CA TRP A 426 -10.02 7.83 -8.73
C TRP A 426 -10.46 8.00 -10.20
N PRO A 427 -10.94 9.18 -10.64
CA PRO A 427 -11.64 9.36 -11.93
C PRO A 427 -10.68 9.42 -13.14
N HIS A 428 -9.94 8.34 -13.36
CA HIS A 428 -8.83 8.28 -14.32
C HIS A 428 -9.23 8.56 -15.78
N ARG A 429 -10.46 8.24 -16.19
CA ARG A 429 -10.93 8.61 -17.54
C ARG A 429 -11.00 10.12 -17.69
N SER A 430 -11.65 10.80 -16.74
CA SER A 430 -11.75 12.26 -16.73
C SER A 430 -10.39 12.94 -16.57
N LEU A 431 -9.51 12.44 -15.68
CA LEU A 431 -8.15 12.97 -15.52
C LEU A 431 -7.33 12.89 -16.82
N ILE A 432 -7.34 11.75 -17.52
CA ILE A 432 -6.61 11.57 -18.79
C ILE A 432 -7.22 12.44 -19.89
N ASP A 433 -8.56 12.50 -20.00
CA ASP A 433 -9.25 13.31 -21.01
C ASP A 433 -9.07 14.83 -20.75
N ALA A 434 -8.88 15.22 -19.49
CA ALA A 434 -8.46 16.56 -19.08
C ALA A 434 -6.96 16.83 -19.32
N GLY A 435 -6.15 15.80 -19.58
CA GLY A 435 -4.70 15.92 -19.77
C GLY A 435 -3.91 16.08 -18.46
N ILE A 436 -4.47 15.67 -17.32
CA ILE A 436 -3.83 15.70 -16.00
C ILE A 436 -2.95 14.44 -15.84
N PRO A 437 -1.68 14.57 -15.42
CA PRO A 437 -0.86 13.41 -15.10
C PRO A 437 -1.38 12.69 -13.85
N ALA A 438 -1.80 11.44 -14.02
CA ALA A 438 -2.32 10.59 -12.95
C ALA A 438 -1.48 9.29 -12.81
N PRO A 439 -0.29 9.34 -12.18
CA PRO A 439 0.43 8.14 -11.77
C PRO A 439 -0.39 7.32 -10.77
N GLY A 440 -0.41 6.00 -10.97
CA GLY A 440 -1.08 5.06 -10.07
C GLY A 440 -0.09 4.51 -9.06
N HIS A 441 -0.45 4.51 -7.78
CA HIS A 441 0.32 3.88 -6.72
C HIS A 441 -0.48 2.85 -5.93
N SER A 442 0.25 1.92 -5.31
CA SER A 442 -0.38 0.88 -4.48
C SER A 442 -0.73 1.38 -3.08
N ASP A 443 0.10 2.24 -2.48
CA ASP A 443 0.17 2.40 -1.02
C ASP A 443 0.35 1.02 -0.31
N ALA A 444 1.42 0.34 -0.70
CA ALA A 444 1.83 -0.90 -0.09
C ALA A 444 2.23 -0.69 1.37
N MET A 445 1.78 -1.63 2.22
CA MET A 445 1.74 -1.64 3.70
C MET A 445 0.31 -1.38 4.22
N ILE A 446 -0.43 -0.45 3.62
CA ILE A 446 -1.87 -0.25 3.83
C ILE A 446 -2.66 -1.32 3.06
N VAL A 447 -2.35 -1.49 1.76
CA VAL A 447 -2.86 -2.60 0.93
C VAL A 447 -1.75 -3.51 0.39
N LYS A 448 -2.11 -4.52 -0.42
CA LYS A 448 -1.17 -5.40 -1.14
C LYS A 448 -0.39 -4.64 -2.21
N ALA A 449 0.94 -4.78 -2.18
CA ALA A 449 1.85 -4.18 -3.17
C ALA A 449 1.69 -4.67 -4.62
N ASN A 450 0.85 -5.68 -4.89
CA ASN A 450 0.75 -6.27 -6.22
C ASN A 450 0.03 -5.31 -7.21
N PRO A 451 0.76 -4.67 -8.14
CA PRO A 451 0.20 -3.61 -8.99
C PRO A 451 -0.87 -4.17 -9.94
N PHE A 452 -0.79 -5.45 -10.31
CA PHE A 452 -1.78 -6.09 -11.17
C PHE A 452 -3.19 -6.17 -10.56
N LEU A 453 -3.34 -5.99 -9.25
CA LEU A 453 -4.64 -5.84 -8.60
C LEU A 453 -5.23 -4.45 -8.87
N ALA A 454 -4.42 -3.40 -8.67
CA ALA A 454 -4.79 -2.03 -8.98
C ALA A 454 -5.08 -1.84 -10.47
N LEU A 455 -4.18 -2.30 -11.35
CA LEU A 455 -4.35 -2.28 -12.82
C LEU A 455 -5.66 -2.98 -13.25
N TRP A 456 -6.00 -4.11 -12.63
CA TRP A 456 -7.28 -4.78 -12.89
C TRP A 456 -8.47 -3.93 -12.45
N SER A 457 -8.43 -3.32 -11.27
CA SER A 457 -9.48 -2.42 -10.77
C SER A 457 -9.61 -1.13 -11.58
N MET A 458 -8.53 -0.55 -12.09
CA MET A 458 -8.55 0.63 -12.97
C MET A 458 -9.30 0.34 -14.27
N VAL A 459 -9.06 -0.83 -14.88
CA VAL A 459 -9.67 -1.23 -16.16
C VAL A 459 -11.10 -1.75 -15.98
N ASN A 460 -11.38 -2.50 -14.91
CA ASN A 460 -12.68 -3.16 -14.71
C ASN A 460 -13.63 -2.39 -13.78
N ARG A 461 -13.15 -1.35 -13.10
CA ARG A 461 -13.85 -0.52 -12.10
C ARG A 461 -14.58 -1.37 -11.05
N ARG A 462 -13.83 -2.26 -10.40
CA ARG A 462 -14.33 -3.20 -9.38
C ARG A 462 -13.38 -3.42 -8.20
N SER A 463 -13.96 -3.77 -7.07
CA SER A 463 -13.28 -4.23 -5.85
C SER A 463 -12.98 -5.74 -5.86
N ASP A 464 -12.32 -6.25 -4.81
CA ASP A 464 -12.00 -7.66 -4.60
C ASP A 464 -13.24 -8.57 -4.44
N THR A 465 -14.37 -8.02 -3.98
CA THR A 465 -15.67 -8.73 -3.94
C THR A 465 -16.43 -8.66 -5.27
N GLY A 466 -15.97 -7.82 -6.21
CA GLY A 466 -16.67 -7.51 -7.45
C GLY A 466 -17.71 -6.40 -7.35
N GLY A 467 -17.71 -5.63 -6.25
CA GLY A 467 -18.48 -4.40 -6.09
C GLY A 467 -18.16 -3.37 -7.19
N ASP A 468 -19.15 -2.58 -7.58
CA ASP A 468 -19.06 -1.61 -8.68
C ASP A 468 -18.43 -0.29 -8.22
N LEU A 469 -17.40 0.17 -8.94
CA LEU A 469 -16.70 1.44 -8.70
C LEU A 469 -16.95 2.45 -9.83
N ASP A 470 -18.09 2.34 -10.51
CA ASP A 470 -18.50 3.10 -11.69
C ASP A 470 -17.60 2.88 -12.93
N ALA A 471 -18.15 2.15 -13.91
CA ALA A 471 -17.49 1.81 -15.16
C ALA A 471 -17.25 2.99 -16.12
N SER A 472 -17.84 4.18 -15.90
CA SER A 472 -17.56 5.36 -16.73
C SER A 472 -16.13 5.87 -16.56
N GLN A 473 -15.50 5.60 -15.41
CA GLN A 473 -14.12 5.97 -15.10
C GLN A 473 -13.09 4.88 -15.46
N ALA A 474 -13.48 3.90 -16.29
CA ALA A 474 -12.60 2.85 -16.76
C ALA A 474 -11.55 3.37 -17.77
N VAL A 475 -10.34 2.83 -17.68
CA VAL A 475 -9.24 3.09 -18.62
C VAL A 475 -8.83 1.83 -19.38
N THR A 476 -8.10 1.98 -20.48
CA THR A 476 -7.51 0.85 -21.21
C THR A 476 -6.36 0.20 -20.41
N PRO A 477 -5.99 -1.06 -20.70
CA PRO A 477 -4.85 -1.71 -20.07
C PRO A 477 -3.53 -0.96 -20.27
N THR A 478 -3.33 -0.35 -21.45
CA THR A 478 -2.13 0.44 -21.76
C THR A 478 -2.08 1.72 -20.94
N GLU A 479 -3.19 2.45 -20.80
CA GLU A 479 -3.27 3.62 -19.91
C GLU A 479 -3.01 3.26 -18.43
N ALA A 480 -3.61 2.16 -17.95
CA ALA A 480 -3.36 1.67 -16.59
C ALA A 480 -1.88 1.31 -16.38
N LEU A 481 -1.26 0.58 -17.31
CA LEU A 481 0.15 0.23 -17.24
C LEU A 481 1.05 1.47 -17.34
N ARG A 482 0.65 2.49 -18.12
CA ARG A 482 1.34 3.78 -18.23
C ARG A 482 1.33 4.54 -16.89
N ALA A 483 0.24 4.45 -16.12
CA ALA A 483 0.14 5.01 -14.77
C ALA A 483 1.24 4.45 -13.84
N TYR A 484 1.48 3.14 -13.91
CA TYR A 484 2.46 2.39 -13.11
C TYR A 484 3.88 2.27 -13.73
N THR A 485 4.16 2.97 -14.84
CA THR A 485 5.47 2.92 -15.50
C THR A 485 5.96 4.33 -15.84
N TRP A 486 5.53 4.88 -16.98
CA TRP A 486 5.99 6.18 -17.45
C TRP A 486 5.50 7.34 -16.57
N LEU A 487 4.23 7.33 -16.12
CA LEU A 487 3.70 8.38 -15.24
C LEU A 487 4.32 8.32 -13.84
N GLY A 488 4.51 7.11 -13.29
CA GLY A 488 5.24 6.92 -12.03
C GLY A 488 6.64 7.54 -12.10
N ALA A 489 7.40 7.23 -13.16
CA ALA A 489 8.71 7.84 -13.42
C ALA A 489 8.64 9.37 -13.56
N TYR A 490 7.74 9.88 -14.41
CA TYR A 490 7.50 11.31 -14.67
C TYR A 490 7.19 12.11 -13.39
N SER A 491 6.42 11.53 -12.45
CA SER A 491 6.08 12.19 -11.18
C SER A 491 7.29 12.44 -10.28
N GLY A 492 8.37 11.65 -10.44
CA GLY A 492 9.66 11.83 -9.77
C GLY A 492 10.74 12.46 -10.64
N ARG A 493 10.39 12.98 -11.83
CA ARG A 493 11.32 13.51 -12.85
C ARG A 493 12.29 12.46 -13.41
N GLU A 494 11.89 11.20 -13.41
CA GLU A 494 12.71 10.04 -13.81
C GLU A 494 12.32 9.48 -15.19
N GLU A 495 11.43 10.14 -15.94
CA GLU A 495 10.95 9.72 -17.26
C GLU A 495 12.06 9.67 -18.33
N HIS A 496 13.19 10.34 -18.07
CA HIS A 496 14.40 10.30 -18.88
C HIS A 496 15.34 9.14 -18.51
N LEU A 497 15.11 8.47 -17.36
CA LEU A 497 15.90 7.33 -16.87
C LEU A 497 15.17 6.01 -16.99
N LYS A 498 13.85 5.97 -16.77
CA LYS A 498 13.05 4.73 -16.65
C LYS A 498 11.57 4.95 -17.01
N GLY A 499 10.72 3.98 -16.70
CA GLY A 499 9.27 3.98 -16.99
C GLY A 499 8.91 3.62 -18.44
N SER A 500 9.90 3.37 -19.28
CA SER A 500 9.76 2.92 -20.68
C SER A 500 11.08 2.28 -21.12
N LEU A 501 11.03 1.34 -22.06
CA LEU A 501 12.20 0.67 -22.62
C LEU A 501 12.63 1.41 -23.90
N GLU A 502 13.57 2.34 -23.73
CA GLU A 502 14.15 3.15 -24.81
C GLU A 502 15.68 3.15 -24.68
N ILE A 503 16.40 3.33 -25.79
CA ILE A 503 17.87 3.29 -25.80
C ILE A 503 18.43 4.43 -24.91
N GLY A 504 19.39 4.09 -24.05
CA GLY A 504 19.99 4.99 -23.04
C GLY A 504 19.31 4.95 -21.67
N LYS A 505 18.04 4.51 -21.59
CA LYS A 505 17.33 4.32 -20.30
C LYS A 505 17.83 3.08 -19.57
N LEU A 506 17.50 2.99 -18.29
CA LEU A 506 17.82 1.88 -17.40
C LEU A 506 17.10 0.60 -17.88
N ALA A 507 17.79 -0.54 -17.83
CA ALA A 507 17.28 -1.83 -18.29
C ALA A 507 16.35 -2.51 -17.28
N ASP A 508 15.47 -1.72 -16.67
CA ASP A 508 14.45 -2.15 -15.70
C ASP A 508 13.30 -2.83 -16.46
N VAL A 509 13.17 -4.15 -16.34
CA VAL A 509 12.19 -4.97 -17.07
C VAL A 509 11.49 -5.94 -16.13
N ALA A 510 10.17 -6.08 -16.27
CA ALA A 510 9.42 -7.19 -15.72
C ALA A 510 8.97 -8.15 -16.84
N VAL A 511 9.23 -9.45 -16.68
CA VAL A 511 8.80 -10.51 -17.61
C VAL A 511 7.61 -11.23 -17.02
N LEU A 512 6.52 -11.32 -17.78
CA LEU A 512 5.22 -11.81 -17.31
C LEU A 512 4.97 -13.25 -17.79
N ASP A 513 4.21 -14.02 -17.02
CA ASP A 513 3.84 -15.40 -17.36
C ASP A 513 2.77 -15.48 -18.48
N ARG A 514 2.06 -14.36 -18.70
CA ARG A 514 0.96 -14.18 -19.66
C ARG A 514 1.08 -12.83 -20.36
N ASP A 515 0.48 -12.72 -21.55
CA ASP A 515 0.40 -11.45 -22.28
C ASP A 515 -0.65 -10.52 -21.66
N TYR A 516 -0.18 -9.50 -20.94
CA TYR A 516 -1.00 -8.47 -20.31
C TYR A 516 -1.98 -7.80 -21.27
N PHE A 517 -1.61 -7.65 -22.54
CA PHE A 517 -2.40 -6.94 -23.55
C PHE A 517 -3.40 -7.86 -24.29
N SER A 518 -3.34 -9.19 -24.10
CA SER A 518 -4.29 -10.14 -24.71
C SER A 518 -5.39 -10.61 -23.75
N ILE A 519 -5.37 -10.15 -22.50
CA ILE A 519 -6.45 -10.42 -21.52
C ILE A 519 -7.73 -9.80 -22.08
N SER A 520 -8.81 -10.58 -22.17
CA SER A 520 -10.05 -10.11 -22.79
C SER A 520 -10.91 -9.32 -21.80
N PHE A 521 -11.06 -8.01 -22.04
CA PHE A 521 -11.85 -7.11 -21.21
C PHE A 521 -13.26 -6.90 -21.80
N PRO A 522 -14.33 -6.94 -20.97
CA PRO A 522 -15.68 -6.71 -21.44
C PRO A 522 -15.97 -5.20 -21.57
N LEU A 523 -15.60 -4.60 -22.71
CA LEU A 523 -16.09 -3.27 -23.13
C LEU A 523 -17.56 -3.34 -23.59
N SER A 524 -18.42 -3.94 -22.76
CA SER A 524 -19.88 -3.94 -22.90
C SER A 524 -20.59 -4.37 -21.61
N SER A 525 -21.26 -3.41 -20.98
CA SER A 525 -22.55 -3.67 -20.30
C SER A 525 -23.61 -3.71 -21.42
N PRO A 526 -24.60 -4.64 -21.43
CA PRO A 526 -25.27 -5.17 -20.25
C PRO A 526 -25.21 -6.69 -20.03
N TYR A 527 -25.27 -7.07 -18.75
CA TYR A 527 -25.80 -8.33 -18.21
C TYR A 527 -25.81 -9.59 -19.10
N PRO A 528 -24.84 -10.51 -18.93
CA PRO A 528 -25.17 -11.92 -18.89
C PRO A 528 -26.02 -12.16 -17.62
N ALA A 529 -27.32 -12.40 -17.78
CA ALA A 529 -28.21 -12.65 -16.65
C ALA A 529 -27.78 -13.94 -15.91
N TRP A 530 -27.25 -13.80 -14.69
CA TRP A 530 -26.95 -14.92 -13.80
C TRP A 530 -28.25 -15.65 -13.44
N ARG A 531 -28.55 -16.71 -14.20
CA ARG A 531 -29.63 -17.65 -13.91
C ARG A 531 -29.27 -18.46 -12.68
N SER A 532 -29.59 -17.92 -11.49
CA SER A 532 -29.60 -18.69 -10.25
C SER A 532 -30.36 -20.01 -10.47
N PRO A 533 -29.82 -21.16 -10.04
CA PRO A 533 -30.54 -22.44 -10.02
C PRO A 533 -31.57 -22.42 -8.88
N ALA A 534 -32.60 -21.60 -9.05
CA ALA A 534 -33.68 -21.42 -8.08
C ALA A 534 -34.43 -22.75 -7.89
N ARG A 535 -34.13 -23.45 -6.80
CA ARG A 535 -34.83 -24.67 -6.40
C ARG A 535 -36.32 -24.37 -6.20
N ARG A 536 -37.16 -24.78 -7.15
CA ARG A 536 -38.62 -24.79 -6.98
C ARG A 536 -39.03 -25.76 -5.87
N ILE A 537 -39.14 -25.28 -4.63
CA ILE A 537 -39.90 -25.95 -3.57
C ILE A 537 -40.69 -24.90 -2.78
N ASN A 538 -42.00 -24.86 -2.99
CA ASN A 538 -43.00 -24.57 -1.96
C ASN A 538 -44.37 -25.13 -2.42
N PRO A 539 -45.32 -25.43 -1.52
CA PRO A 539 -45.86 -26.79 -1.50
C PRO A 539 -47.38 -26.89 -1.70
N PRO A 540 -47.90 -28.10 -2.00
CA PRO A 540 -49.29 -28.46 -1.79
C PRO A 540 -49.52 -29.13 -0.42
N MET A 541 -50.57 -28.71 0.29
CA MET A 541 -51.19 -29.45 1.38
C MET A 541 -52.71 -29.21 1.36
N PRO A 542 -53.55 -30.12 1.90
CA PRO A 542 -53.32 -31.55 2.15
C PRO A 542 -54.50 -32.44 1.69
N ARG A 543 -54.27 -33.75 1.56
CA ARG A 543 -55.33 -34.78 1.79
C ARG A 543 -54.71 -36.08 2.34
N LYS A 544 -55.46 -36.72 3.24
CA LYS A 544 -55.11 -37.91 4.04
C LYS A 544 -55.43 -39.22 3.27
N PRO A 545 -55.18 -40.42 3.81
CA PRO A 545 -53.92 -40.96 4.40
C PRO A 545 -53.61 -42.40 3.91
N SER A 546 -52.46 -42.99 4.27
CA SER A 546 -52.40 -44.42 4.68
C SER A 546 -51.05 -44.90 5.26
N HIS A 547 -51.18 -45.69 6.34
CA HIS A 547 -50.40 -46.88 6.73
C HIS A 547 -48.87 -47.03 6.59
N ARG A 548 -48.27 -47.39 7.76
CA ARG A 548 -47.26 -48.47 7.99
C ARG A 548 -45.82 -48.24 7.47
N ARG A 549 -44.76 -48.84 8.04
CA ARG A 549 -44.38 -49.30 9.41
C ARG A 549 -42.92 -49.83 9.34
N PHE A 550 -42.20 -49.91 10.48
CA PHE A 550 -40.88 -50.56 10.67
C PHE A 550 -39.64 -49.88 10.03
N TRP A 551 -38.37 -50.09 10.49
CA TRP A 551 -37.74 -50.21 11.85
C TRP A 551 -36.26 -50.67 11.68
N TRP A 552 -35.41 -50.53 12.73
CA TRP A 552 -34.03 -51.10 12.93
C TRP A 552 -32.97 -50.68 11.87
N THR A 553 -31.88 -49.92 12.13
CA THR A 553 -30.65 -50.14 13.00
C THR A 553 -29.68 -51.23 12.47
N ARG A 554 -28.41 -51.45 12.89
CA ARG A 554 -27.64 -51.10 14.12
C ARG A 554 -26.13 -51.43 13.98
N ARG A 555 -25.20 -50.59 14.50
CA ARG A 555 -23.88 -50.94 15.13
C ARG A 555 -22.83 -51.75 14.29
N ARG A 556 -21.57 -52.05 14.68
CA ARG A 556 -20.66 -51.92 15.87
C ARG A 556 -19.18 -51.88 15.35
N MET A 557 -18.27 -51.03 15.86
CA MET A 557 -17.19 -51.28 16.86
C MET A 557 -16.19 -52.44 16.65
N TRP A 558 -14.87 -52.16 16.75
CA TRP A 558 -13.77 -52.71 17.63
C TRP A 558 -12.42 -52.06 17.15
N SER A 559 -11.36 -51.69 17.89
CA SER A 559 -10.61 -52.13 19.11
C SER A 559 -9.66 -53.32 18.88
N SER A 560 -8.38 -53.41 19.32
CA SER A 560 -7.40 -52.51 20.00
C SER A 560 -5.93 -52.98 19.65
N ARG A 561 -4.75 -52.86 20.35
CA ARG A 561 -4.29 -52.57 21.74
C ARG A 561 -2.71 -52.44 21.81
N CYS A 562 -2.12 -52.28 23.02
CA CYS A 562 -0.74 -52.64 23.47
C CYS A 562 0.49 -51.65 23.40
N ARG A 563 1.56 -51.98 24.16
CA ARG A 563 2.79 -51.23 24.60
C ARG A 563 3.93 -52.28 24.98
N PRO A 564 5.06 -51.99 25.71
CA PRO A 564 6.25 -51.15 25.43
C PRO A 564 7.64 -51.81 25.79
N THR A 565 8.79 -51.12 25.56
CA THR A 565 10.15 -51.32 26.20
C THR A 565 10.96 -49.98 26.09
N ARG A 566 11.77 -49.47 27.04
CA ARG A 566 13.05 -49.89 27.72
C ARG A 566 14.30 -49.87 26.80
N THR A 567 15.50 -49.29 27.10
CA THR A 567 16.02 -48.44 28.22
C THR A 567 17.44 -47.84 27.94
N ILE A 568 17.93 -46.90 28.80
CA ILE A 568 19.33 -46.71 29.32
C ILE A 568 20.40 -45.74 28.68
N ARG A 569 20.97 -44.86 29.56
CA ARG A 569 22.30 -44.13 29.60
C ARG A 569 22.69 -43.10 28.50
N LYS A 570 23.02 -41.83 28.84
CA LYS A 570 24.25 -41.21 29.48
C LYS A 570 25.46 -41.12 28.50
N SER A 571 25.83 -39.97 27.88
CA SER A 571 26.40 -38.69 28.41
C SER A 571 27.94 -38.67 28.51
N PRO A 572 28.63 -37.50 28.44
CA PRO A 572 28.43 -36.30 27.61
C PRO A 572 29.72 -35.95 26.83
N ASN A 573 29.79 -34.78 26.18
CA ASN A 573 31.10 -34.11 25.98
C ASN A 573 30.94 -32.58 25.95
N THR A 574 31.92 -31.86 26.49
CA THR A 574 31.88 -30.39 26.68
C THR A 574 33.14 -29.77 26.12
N LEU A 575 33.02 -28.66 25.39
CA LEU A 575 34.18 -27.86 24.99
C LEU A 575 33.92 -26.38 25.24
N ILE A 576 34.78 -25.79 26.06
CA ILE A 576 34.78 -24.38 26.44
C ILE A 576 35.88 -23.69 25.64
N VAL A 577 35.57 -22.55 25.02
CA VAL A 577 36.59 -21.58 24.60
C VAL A 577 36.25 -20.24 25.27
N ARG A 578 37.26 -19.62 25.88
CA ARG A 578 37.13 -18.34 26.60
C ARG A 578 37.37 -17.16 25.66
N ARG A 579 36.80 -16.01 26.03
CA ARG A 579 37.23 -14.69 25.56
C ARG A 579 38.74 -14.49 25.78
N ARG A 580 39.36 -13.76 24.87
CA ARG A 580 40.07 -12.52 25.23
C ARG A 580 39.29 -11.35 24.64
#